data_AF-A0A919F112-F1
#
_entry.id   AF-A0A919F112-F1
#
_cell.length_a   1.000
_cell.length_b   1.000
_cell.length_c   1.000
_cell.angle_alpha   90.00
_cell.angle_beta   90.00
_cell.angle_gamma   90.00
#
_symmetry.space_group_name_H-M   'P 1'
#
loop_
_entity.id
_entity.type
_entity.pdbx_description
1 polymer ?
#
loop_
_entity_poly.entity_id
_entity_poly.type
_entity_poly.pdbx_seq_one_letter_code
_entity_poly.pdbx_strand_id
1 'polypeptide(L)'
;MIFGDPRCEVCDTVLTGRQQVVCSNACRQARKRARKLTSDEYQAKLLGRDCEHCGDAYEPKNDRQRFCSENCAYRAKAEAEETRWESVCELDGCENNAGWDGSGRARRYCSNAHRQKAYRQRKHATPL
;
A
#
# COMPACT_ATOMS: atom_id res chain seq x y z
N MET A 1 21.58 -38.25 -2.99
CA MET A 1 20.86 -37.16 -3.68
C MET A 1 21.89 -36.12 -4.06
N ILE A 2 22.13 -35.89 -5.36
CA ILE A 2 23.09 -34.90 -5.83
C ILE A 2 22.42 -33.54 -5.68
N PHE A 3 22.81 -32.75 -4.68
CA PHE A 3 22.43 -31.35 -4.59
C PHE A 3 23.27 -30.62 -5.64
N GLY A 4 22.70 -30.41 -6.84
CA GLY A 4 23.35 -29.60 -7.86
C GLY A 4 23.52 -28.17 -7.34
N ASP A 5 24.70 -27.58 -7.55
CA ASP A 5 24.94 -26.21 -7.13
C ASP A 5 23.94 -25.27 -7.81
N PRO A 6 23.25 -24.38 -7.07
CA PRO A 6 22.24 -23.51 -7.63
C PRO A 6 22.87 -22.59 -8.69
N ARG A 7 22.24 -22.48 -9.87
CA ARG A 7 22.72 -21.68 -11.00
C ARG A 7 21.83 -20.46 -11.24
N CYS A 8 22.43 -19.38 -11.75
CA CYS A 8 21.72 -18.17 -12.11
C CYS A 8 20.76 -18.43 -13.29
N GLU A 9 19.46 -18.13 -13.13
CA GLU A 9 18.44 -18.29 -14.19
C GLU A 9 18.72 -17.48 -15.48
N VAL A 10 19.65 -16.52 -15.45
CA VAL A 10 19.92 -15.59 -16.57
C VAL A 10 21.23 -15.89 -17.29
N CYS A 11 22.29 -16.18 -16.55
CA CYS A 11 23.64 -16.33 -17.11
C CYS A 11 24.31 -17.66 -16.75
N ASP A 12 23.57 -18.55 -16.09
CA ASP A 12 23.97 -19.90 -15.68
C ASP A 12 25.20 -20.01 -14.77
N THR A 13 25.72 -18.89 -14.28
CA THR A 13 26.82 -18.87 -13.31
C THR A 13 26.39 -19.54 -12.01
N VAL A 14 27.26 -20.39 -11.46
CA VAL A 14 27.08 -21.02 -10.14
C VAL A 14 26.94 -19.94 -9.06
N LEU A 15 25.87 -20.03 -8.28
CA LEU A 15 25.56 -19.09 -7.22
C LEU A 15 26.34 -19.48 -5.96
N THR A 16 27.29 -18.63 -5.59
CA THR A 16 28.03 -18.75 -4.34
C THR A 16 27.51 -17.68 -3.37
N GLY A 17 26.88 -18.10 -2.26
CA GLY A 17 26.34 -17.20 -1.25
C GLY A 17 24.85 -17.41 -0.93
N ARG A 18 24.18 -16.36 -0.43
CA ARG A 18 22.74 -16.40 -0.05
C ARG A 18 21.79 -16.27 -1.25
N GLN A 19 22.32 -15.95 -2.42
CA GLN A 19 21.54 -15.77 -3.64
C GLN A 19 21.02 -17.12 -4.13
N GLN A 20 19.70 -17.24 -4.34
CA GLN A 20 19.08 -18.50 -4.76
C GLN A 20 18.61 -18.53 -6.22
N VAL A 21 18.60 -17.38 -6.92
CA VAL A 21 17.92 -17.26 -8.23
C VAL A 21 18.76 -16.54 -9.29
N VAL A 22 19.45 -15.45 -8.91
CA VAL A 22 20.27 -14.64 -9.82
C VAL A 22 21.57 -14.21 -9.14
N CYS A 23 22.66 -14.13 -9.91
CA CYS A 23 23.99 -13.84 -9.37
C CYS A 23 24.21 -12.35 -9.03
N SER A 24 23.48 -11.44 -9.65
CA SER A 24 23.75 -9.99 -9.56
C SER A 24 22.50 -9.13 -9.77
N ASN A 25 22.62 -7.83 -9.45
CA ASN A 25 21.59 -6.85 -9.81
C ASN A 25 21.36 -6.76 -11.32
N ALA A 26 22.41 -6.93 -12.13
CA ALA A 26 22.27 -6.95 -13.59
C ALA A 26 21.39 -8.13 -14.04
N CYS A 27 21.65 -9.34 -13.54
CA CYS A 27 20.82 -10.51 -13.83
C CYS A 27 19.40 -10.38 -13.24
N ARG A 28 19.23 -9.76 -12.07
CA ARG A 28 17.91 -9.45 -11.51
C ARG A 28 17.08 -8.57 -12.45
N GLN A 29 17.68 -7.52 -13.01
CA GLN A 29 17.00 -6.63 -13.95
C GLN A 29 16.75 -7.31 -15.30
N ALA A 30 17.70 -8.09 -15.81
CA ALA A 30 17.52 -8.87 -17.04
C ALA A 30 16.35 -9.86 -16.93
N ARG A 31 16.28 -10.62 -15.82
CA ARG A 31 15.14 -11.50 -15.51
C ARG A 31 13.82 -10.74 -15.44
N LYS A 32 13.80 -9.56 -14.81
CA LYS A 32 12.60 -8.70 -14.73
C LYS A 32 12.17 -8.20 -16.12
N ARG A 33 13.12 -7.87 -17.00
CA ARG A 33 12.83 -7.45 -18.39
C ARG A 33 12.34 -8.61 -19.26
N ALA A 34 12.86 -9.82 -19.04
CA ALA A 34 12.42 -11.02 -19.73
C ALA A 34 11.01 -11.45 -19.30
N ARG A 35 10.67 -11.29 -18.02
CA ARG A 35 9.31 -11.54 -17.46
C ARG A 35 8.29 -10.41 -17.76
N LYS A 36 8.46 -9.65 -18.85
CA LYS A 36 7.43 -8.68 -19.23
C LYS A 36 6.14 -9.44 -19.56
N LEU A 37 5.02 -8.96 -19.02
CA LEU A 37 3.70 -9.49 -19.34
C LEU A 37 3.47 -9.36 -20.85
N THR A 38 2.83 -10.37 -21.42
CA THR A 38 2.23 -10.28 -22.75
C THR A 38 1.14 -9.21 -22.77
N SER A 39 0.72 -8.78 -23.97
CA SER A 39 -0.37 -7.82 -24.10
C SER A 39 -1.65 -8.33 -23.42
N ASP A 40 -1.96 -9.61 -23.59
CA ASP A 40 -3.16 -10.22 -23.03
C ASP A 40 -3.12 -10.31 -21.50
N GLU A 41 -1.98 -10.72 -20.93
CA GLU A 41 -1.79 -10.72 -19.47
C GLU A 41 -1.82 -9.30 -18.88
N TYR A 42 -1.30 -8.31 -19.62
CA TYR A 42 -1.36 -6.92 -19.21
C TYR A 42 -2.80 -6.39 -19.22
N GLN A 43 -3.58 -6.70 -20.26
CA GLN A 43 -5.00 -6.32 -20.32
C GLN A 43 -5.81 -7.00 -19.22
N ALA A 44 -5.59 -8.30 -18.96
CA ALA A 44 -6.23 -9.01 -17.85
C ALA A 44 -5.91 -8.41 -16.47
N LYS A 45 -4.72 -7.81 -16.29
CA LYS A 45 -4.33 -7.11 -15.05
C LYS A 45 -5.04 -5.76 -14.88
N LEU A 46 -5.46 -5.14 -15.98
CA LEU A 46 -6.13 -3.84 -15.97
C LEU A 46 -7.64 -3.97 -15.81
N LEU A 47 -8.27 -4.90 -16.53
CA LEU A 47 -9.73 -5.05 -16.57
C LEU A 47 -10.31 -5.51 -15.22
N GLY A 48 -11.45 -4.93 -14.82
CA GLY A 48 -12.21 -5.35 -13.64
C GLY A 48 -11.80 -4.68 -12.33
N ARG A 49 -11.33 -3.42 -12.37
CA ARG A 49 -11.11 -2.62 -11.16
C ARG A 49 -12.33 -1.77 -10.84
N ASP A 50 -12.68 -1.76 -9.57
CA ASP A 50 -13.71 -0.87 -9.04
C ASP A 50 -13.08 0.48 -8.67
N CYS A 51 -13.79 1.56 -8.98
CA CYS A 51 -13.38 2.90 -8.60
C CYS A 51 -13.36 3.04 -7.08
N GLU A 52 -12.25 3.48 -6.50
CA GLU A 52 -12.15 3.65 -5.05
C GLU A 52 -13.06 4.76 -4.49
N HIS A 53 -13.66 5.58 -5.34
CA HIS A 53 -14.61 6.63 -4.95
C HIS A 53 -16.07 6.19 -5.14
N CYS A 54 -16.47 5.88 -6.38
CA CYS A 54 -17.85 5.58 -6.70
C CYS A 54 -18.20 4.08 -6.65
N GLY A 55 -17.20 3.19 -6.61
CA GLY A 55 -17.40 1.74 -6.61
C GLY A 55 -17.69 1.13 -7.98
N ASP A 56 -17.89 1.94 -9.03
CA ASP A 56 -18.19 1.42 -10.37
C ASP A 56 -16.96 0.74 -10.98
N ALA A 57 -17.20 -0.39 -11.65
CA ALA A 57 -16.19 -1.05 -12.47
C ALA A 57 -15.77 -0.14 -13.63
N TYR A 58 -14.47 -0.02 -13.88
CA TYR A 58 -13.93 0.76 -14.98
C TYR A 58 -12.71 0.07 -15.62
N GLU A 59 -12.38 0.52 -16.83
CA GLU A 59 -11.18 0.09 -17.53
C GLU A 59 -10.05 1.11 -17.30
N PRO A 60 -9.06 0.80 -16.44
CA PRO A 60 -7.96 1.71 -16.14
C PRO A 60 -7.01 1.83 -17.33
N LYS A 61 -6.57 3.06 -17.61
CA LYS A 61 -5.58 3.35 -18.67
C LYS A 61 -4.16 2.90 -18.28
N ASN A 62 -3.91 2.74 -17.00
CA ASN A 62 -2.62 2.27 -16.47
C ASN A 62 -2.82 1.56 -15.13
N ASP A 63 -1.81 0.79 -14.70
CA ASP A 63 -1.92 -0.05 -13.50
C ASP A 63 -1.91 0.72 -12.17
N ARG A 64 -1.71 2.04 -12.21
CA ARG A 64 -1.72 2.95 -11.04
C ARG A 64 -3.02 3.76 -10.92
N GLN A 65 -3.90 3.71 -11.91
CA GLN A 65 -5.16 4.44 -11.88
C GLN A 65 -6.08 3.80 -10.83
N ARG A 66 -6.52 4.61 -9.86
CA ARG A 66 -7.37 4.22 -8.72
C ARG A 66 -8.85 4.64 -8.85
N PHE A 67 -9.12 5.56 -9.77
CA PHE A 67 -10.43 6.16 -9.97
C PHE A 67 -10.83 6.06 -11.43
N CYS A 68 -12.12 5.87 -11.70
CA CYS A 68 -12.65 5.77 -13.06
C CYS A 68 -12.46 7.07 -13.87
N SER A 69 -12.41 8.21 -13.20
CA SER A 69 -12.27 9.54 -13.81
C SER A 69 -11.50 10.52 -12.93
N GLU A 70 -11.04 11.62 -13.53
CA GLU A 70 -10.46 12.74 -12.80
C GLU A 70 -11.47 13.37 -11.83
N ASN A 71 -12.76 13.36 -12.16
CA ASN A 71 -13.81 13.85 -11.27
C ASN A 71 -13.89 13.02 -9.98
N CYS A 72 -13.91 11.69 -10.08
CA CYS A 72 -13.87 10.80 -8.92
C CYS A 72 -12.58 11.00 -8.09
N ALA A 73 -11.44 11.21 -8.75
CA ALA A 73 -10.20 11.50 -8.05
C ALA A 73 -10.25 12.83 -7.27
N TYR A 74 -10.82 13.87 -7.87
CA TYR A 74 -11.00 15.17 -7.24
C TYR A 74 -11.97 15.10 -6.06
N ARG A 75 -13.12 14.43 -6.24
CA ARG A 75 -14.12 14.23 -5.19
C ARG A 75 -13.58 13.43 -4.01
N ALA A 76 -12.89 12.32 -4.28
CA ALA A 76 -12.24 11.54 -3.24
C ALA A 76 -11.20 12.37 -2.44
N LYS A 77 -10.48 13.26 -3.13
CA LYS A 77 -9.54 14.17 -2.46
C LYS A 77 -10.25 15.19 -1.58
N ALA A 78 -11.34 15.78 -2.08
CA ALA A 78 -12.15 16.75 -1.32
C ALA A 78 -12.78 16.10 -0.08
N GLU A 79 -13.40 14.92 -0.23
CA GLU A 79 -13.98 14.15 0.88
C GLU A 79 -12.92 13.74 1.91
N ALA A 80 -11.73 13.34 1.45
CA ALA A 80 -10.62 13.02 2.36
C ALA A 80 -10.10 14.26 3.12
N GLU A 81 -10.19 15.45 2.52
CA GLU A 81 -9.84 16.71 3.17
C GLU A 81 -10.90 17.13 4.18
N GLU A 82 -12.17 17.02 3.84
CA GLU A 82 -13.30 17.26 4.76
C GLU A 82 -13.24 16.31 5.96
N THR A 83 -13.14 15.00 5.72
CA THR A 83 -13.00 13.97 6.77
C THR A 83 -11.81 14.27 7.70
N ARG A 84 -10.72 14.82 7.15
CA ARG A 84 -9.56 15.19 7.94
C ARG A 84 -9.87 16.36 8.87
N TRP A 85 -10.58 17.39 8.40
CA TRP A 85 -11.01 18.52 9.22
C TRP A 85 -12.06 18.12 10.25
N GLU A 86 -12.89 17.12 9.98
CA GLU A 86 -13.91 16.62 10.91
C GLU A 86 -13.39 15.57 11.89
N SER A 87 -12.11 15.18 11.81
CA SER A 87 -11.55 14.14 12.67
C SER A 87 -11.63 14.49 14.16
N VAL A 88 -12.32 13.63 14.93
CA VAL A 88 -12.47 13.76 16.38
C VAL A 88 -11.46 12.87 17.09
N CYS A 89 -11.01 13.31 18.27
CA CYS A 89 -10.11 12.54 19.12
C CYS A 89 -10.70 11.17 19.50
N GLU A 90 -10.00 10.08 19.20
CA GLU A 90 -10.44 8.70 19.53
C GLU A 90 -10.38 8.33 21.02
N LEU A 91 -10.19 9.29 21.92
CA LEU A 91 -10.21 9.01 23.37
C LEU A 91 -11.67 9.08 23.85
N ASP A 92 -12.12 8.02 24.52
CA ASP A 92 -13.47 7.97 25.11
C ASP A 92 -13.74 9.19 26.01
N GLY A 93 -14.86 9.87 25.73
CA GLY A 93 -15.25 11.12 26.39
C GLY A 93 -14.51 12.39 25.93
N CYS A 94 -13.77 12.37 24.82
CA CYS A 94 -13.15 13.55 24.24
C CYS A 94 -13.76 13.93 22.89
N GLU A 95 -14.34 15.12 22.82
CA GLU A 95 -14.98 15.66 21.61
C GLU A 95 -14.09 16.64 20.82
N ASN A 96 -12.83 16.82 21.26
CA ASN A 96 -11.91 17.74 20.61
C ASN A 96 -11.53 17.23 19.22
N ASN A 97 -11.35 18.16 18.27
CA ASN A 97 -10.73 17.89 16.99
C ASN A 97 -9.34 17.24 17.20
N ALA A 98 -9.07 16.14 16.51
CA ALA A 98 -7.81 15.43 16.67
C ALA A 98 -6.61 16.20 16.09
N GLY A 99 -6.88 17.16 15.20
CA GLY A 99 -5.92 18.05 14.58
C GLY A 99 -5.23 17.44 13.37
N TRP A 100 -4.60 18.30 12.58
CA TRP A 100 -3.80 17.96 11.41
C TRP A 100 -2.50 18.76 11.40
N ASP A 101 -1.39 18.13 11.01
CA ASP A 101 -0.04 18.72 11.03
C ASP A 101 0.43 19.25 9.67
N GLY A 102 -0.47 19.33 8.69
CA GLY A 102 -0.16 19.82 7.34
C GLY A 102 0.27 18.73 6.35
N SER A 103 0.40 17.47 6.78
CA SER A 103 0.72 16.36 5.86
C SER A 103 -0.03 15.07 6.18
N GLY A 104 -0.22 14.18 5.19
CA GLY A 104 -0.74 12.84 5.44
C GLY A 104 -2.18 12.76 5.99
N ARG A 105 -2.42 11.83 6.92
CA ARG A 105 -3.73 11.55 7.51
C ARG A 105 -3.97 12.45 8.72
N ALA A 106 -5.22 12.67 9.09
CA ALA A 106 -5.55 13.30 10.36
C ALA A 106 -4.91 12.55 11.54
N ARG A 107 -4.62 13.27 12.62
CA ARG A 107 -4.16 12.65 13.86
C ARG A 107 -5.32 11.83 14.44
N ARG A 108 -4.98 10.81 15.24
CA ARG A 108 -5.97 10.00 15.98
C ARG A 108 -6.38 10.63 17.32
N TYR A 109 -5.51 11.49 17.87
CA TYR A 109 -5.70 12.10 19.18
C TYR A 109 -5.25 13.55 19.14
N CYS A 110 -6.04 14.43 19.77
CA CYS A 110 -5.77 15.86 19.85
C CYS A 110 -4.44 16.19 20.56
N SER A 111 -3.99 15.30 21.46
CA SER A 111 -2.75 15.50 22.22
C SER A 111 -1.99 14.19 22.48
N ASN A 112 -0.71 14.33 22.82
CA ASN A 112 0.11 13.20 23.28
C ASN A 112 -0.43 12.59 24.58
N ALA A 113 -1.02 13.40 25.47
CA ALA A 113 -1.63 12.94 26.71
C ALA A 113 -2.82 12.01 26.43
N HIS A 114 -3.67 12.35 25.46
CA HIS A 114 -4.82 11.51 25.08
C HIS A 114 -4.37 10.21 24.43
N ARG A 115 -3.34 10.27 23.58
CA ARG A 115 -2.71 9.07 23.02
C ARG A 115 -2.21 8.13 24.13
N GLN A 116 -1.51 8.67 25.13
CA GLN A 116 -0.99 7.87 26.25
C GLN A 116 -2.12 7.30 27.12
N LYS A 117 -3.18 8.07 27.41
CA LYS A 117 -4.34 7.61 28.18
C LYS A 117 -5.07 6.47 27.48
N ALA A 118 -5.35 6.61 26.18
CA ALA A 118 -5.98 5.57 25.37
C ALA A 118 -5.12 4.30 25.28
N TYR A 119 -3.79 4.43 25.25
CA TYR A 119 -2.87 3.28 25.32
C TYR A 119 -2.98 2.55 26.68
N ARG A 120 -2.98 3.29 27.79
CA ARG A 120 -3.13 2.71 29.14
C ARG A 120 -4.46 1.98 29.30
N GLN A 121 -5.57 2.60 28.87
CA GLN A 121 -6.91 1.97 28.92
C GLN A 121 -6.93 0.63 28.17
N ARG A 122 -6.39 0.58 26.94
CA ARG A 122 -6.28 -0.67 26.16
C ARG A 122 -5.46 -1.74 26.89
N LYS A 123 -4.35 -1.37 27.50
CA LYS A 123 -3.50 -2.30 28.26
C LYS A 123 -4.20 -2.88 29.49
N HIS A 124 -5.04 -2.10 30.17
CA HIS A 124 -5.83 -2.57 31.31
C HIS A 124 -7.07 -3.38 30.89
N ALA A 125 -7.59 -3.15 29.68
CA ALA A 125 -8.80 -3.78 29.17
C ALA A 125 -8.56 -5.17 28.54
N THR A 126 -7.32 -5.57 28.26
CA THR A 126 -6.99 -6.95 27.86
C THR A 126 -6.84 -7.81 29.12
N PRO A 127 -7.82 -8.68 29.45
CA PRO A 127 -7.63 -9.67 30.50
C PRO A 127 -6.66 -10.75 29.96
N LEU A 128 -5.79 -11.27 30.83
CA LEU A 128 -4.99 -12.47 30.55
C LEU A 128 -5.90 -13.71 30.41
#